data_AF-A0A4V1KS54-F1
#
_entry.id   AF-A0A4V1KS54-F1
#
_cell.length_a   1.000
_cell.length_b   1.000
_cell.length_c   1.000
_cell.angle_alpha   90.00
_cell.angle_beta   90.00
_cell.angle_gamma   90.00
#
_symmetry.space_group_name_H-M   'P 1'
#
loop_
_entity.id
_entity.type
_entity.pdbx_description
1 polymer ?
#
loop_
_entity_poly.entity_id
_entity_poly.type
_entity_poly.pdbx_seq_one_letter_code
_entity_poly.pdbx_strand_id
1 'polypeptide(L)'
;MIQLRFKIVLFCFLLSGVCFAQNRSTAVKPYSIKTTYDKLKNNYPFIKPIEELETGNFNKSENVIYHTVADRDLKADVYFPKDTSIMKPTILLVFGGGWISGSKENVRPMAQHFADNGFVAVTAEYRLSSEAKYPAAVLDLKAAVRWMRQNADIYGINTKQIAILGNSAGAQLATLIGVTGGSSVYNSKSFEVSDSIQAIINVDGIVSFIHPESEEGEIAGKWLDGLESDNPKNWKEASPLEYVDANTPPTLFINSMMPRFHAGRDDMLSILDENNIYNEVHTIPDTPHSFWLMQPWFESTLQYSMAFLNRVFKAEDAKIYREITVAKDGSGDFQRIQEAISSTRDLGPDYVKIYIKNGVYNEKIEVPAWKRKIVLVGESRDGVVIVNNDYSGKIDSLTGFIHSTFTSHTLKVEGRDFYAENLTIQNTSCNQGQAVALHTAGDRSIFKNCKILGCQDTVYTAGEDNRVLFDNCYIEGTTDFIFGQATAFFDHCEINSLNNSYVTAASTPAKQKYGYVFLNCKLTAAEGVTKAYLGRPWRPYAKTVFINSDLGAHILPDGWEVWDGDKMFPHKERSVFYAEYNSKGAGANPEKRVWWSHQLYEEEIDYYTKAHVLAGHDNWKPEFIFSILNE
;
A
#
# COMPACT_ATOMS: atom_id res chain seq x y z
N MET A 1 -100.27 -28.53 16.03
CA MET A 1 -100.00 -29.73 16.85
C MET A 1 -98.87 -30.49 16.19
N ILE A 2 -97.84 -30.83 16.97
CA ILE A 2 -96.75 -31.79 16.71
C ILE A 2 -95.54 -31.30 15.87
N GLN A 3 -94.42 -31.15 16.58
CA GLN A 3 -93.04 -30.98 16.10
C GLN A 3 -92.53 -32.25 15.41
N LEU A 4 -91.65 -32.11 14.40
CA LEU A 4 -90.63 -33.12 14.11
C LEU A 4 -89.30 -32.45 13.72
N ARG A 5 -88.23 -32.83 14.44
CA ARG A 5 -86.86 -32.36 14.28
C ARG A 5 -86.20 -32.98 13.04
N PHE A 6 -85.54 -32.19 12.21
CA PHE A 6 -84.62 -32.69 11.17
C PHE A 6 -83.16 -32.46 11.59
N LYS A 7 -82.39 -33.56 11.67
CA LYS A 7 -80.92 -33.55 11.79
C LYS A 7 -80.34 -33.38 10.39
N ILE A 8 -79.47 -32.39 10.21
CA ILE A 8 -78.65 -32.23 9.01
C ILE A 8 -77.34 -33.00 9.24
N VAL A 9 -77.10 -34.04 8.44
CA VAL A 9 -75.84 -34.78 8.35
C VAL A 9 -75.07 -34.19 7.16
N LEU A 10 -73.89 -33.64 7.44
CA LEU A 10 -72.97 -33.06 6.45
C LEU A 10 -72.17 -34.21 5.82
N PHE A 11 -72.34 -34.46 4.52
CA PHE A 11 -71.58 -35.44 3.76
C PHE A 11 -70.39 -34.74 3.08
N CYS A 12 -69.17 -34.97 3.57
CA CYS A 12 -67.94 -34.52 2.93
C CYS A 12 -67.62 -35.44 1.73
N PHE A 13 -67.71 -34.92 0.51
CA PHE A 13 -67.15 -35.56 -0.68
C PHE A 13 -65.64 -35.28 -0.74
N LEU A 14 -64.83 -36.33 -0.53
CA LEU A 14 -63.41 -36.36 -0.85
C LEU A 14 -63.25 -36.48 -2.38
N LEU A 15 -62.86 -35.39 -3.04
CA LEU A 15 -62.33 -35.42 -4.40
C LEU A 15 -60.80 -35.51 -4.32
N SER A 16 -60.27 -36.67 -4.70
CA SER A 16 -58.84 -36.93 -4.91
C SER A 16 -58.35 -36.17 -6.15
N GLY A 17 -57.86 -34.95 -5.95
CA GLY A 17 -57.04 -34.26 -6.94
C GLY A 17 -55.63 -34.82 -6.93
N VAL A 18 -55.26 -35.59 -7.96
CA VAL A 18 -53.87 -35.94 -8.25
C VAL A 18 -53.16 -34.65 -8.67
N CYS A 19 -52.52 -33.96 -7.73
CA CYS A 19 -51.58 -32.90 -8.04
C CYS A 19 -50.31 -33.53 -8.62
N PHE A 20 -50.12 -33.41 -9.93
CA PHE A 20 -48.78 -33.47 -10.50
C PHE A 20 -47.97 -32.32 -9.89
N ALA A 21 -47.07 -32.65 -8.97
CA ALA A 21 -46.03 -31.73 -8.55
C ALA A 21 -45.15 -31.46 -9.78
N GLN A 22 -45.40 -30.34 -10.46
CA GLN A 22 -44.44 -29.81 -11.42
C GLN A 22 -43.18 -29.47 -10.62
N ASN A 23 -42.14 -30.29 -10.80
CA ASN A 23 -40.80 -29.99 -10.35
C ASN A 23 -40.35 -28.74 -11.13
N ARG A 24 -40.62 -27.54 -10.58
CA ARG A 24 -40.12 -26.29 -11.14
C ARG A 24 -38.61 -26.30 -10.93
N SER A 25 -37.89 -26.84 -11.91
CA SER A 25 -36.49 -26.50 -12.14
C SER A 25 -36.41 -24.97 -12.25
N THR A 26 -36.03 -24.30 -11.17
CA THR A 26 -35.71 -22.88 -11.21
C THR A 26 -34.47 -22.73 -12.08
N ALA A 27 -34.67 -22.27 -13.32
CA ALA A 27 -33.57 -21.99 -14.23
C ALA A 27 -32.57 -21.07 -13.52
N VAL A 28 -31.33 -21.53 -13.36
CA VAL A 28 -30.25 -20.75 -12.74
C VAL A 28 -30.09 -19.47 -13.55
N LYS A 29 -30.24 -18.31 -12.89
CA LYS A 29 -30.09 -17.02 -13.58
C LYS A 29 -28.63 -16.83 -14.00
N PRO A 30 -28.34 -16.52 -15.27
CA PRO A 30 -26.97 -16.29 -15.73
C PRO A 30 -26.32 -15.11 -15.00
N TYR A 31 -25.15 -15.35 -14.42
CA TYR A 31 -24.28 -14.33 -13.85
C TYR A 31 -23.24 -13.86 -14.88
N SER A 32 -23.40 -12.63 -15.37
CA SER A 32 -22.53 -12.00 -16.37
C SER A 32 -22.40 -10.50 -16.12
N ILE A 33 -21.43 -9.83 -16.75
CA ILE A 33 -21.32 -8.36 -16.76
C ILE A 33 -22.65 -7.73 -17.21
N LYS A 34 -23.22 -8.20 -18.32
CA LYS A 34 -24.49 -7.68 -18.87
C LYS A 34 -25.67 -7.86 -17.92
N THR A 35 -25.88 -9.08 -17.41
CA THR A 35 -27.02 -9.35 -16.50
C THR A 35 -26.89 -8.61 -15.17
N THR A 36 -25.66 -8.37 -14.71
CA THR A 36 -25.39 -7.54 -13.53
C THR A 36 -25.70 -6.08 -13.81
N TYR A 37 -25.29 -5.54 -14.98
CA TYR A 37 -25.62 -4.17 -15.37
C TYR A 37 -27.13 -3.96 -15.45
N ASP A 38 -27.86 -4.88 -16.10
CA ASP A 38 -29.32 -4.81 -16.21
C ASP A 38 -30.02 -4.81 -14.83
N LYS A 39 -29.44 -5.49 -13.84
CA LYS A 39 -29.93 -5.51 -12.45
C LYS A 39 -29.64 -4.20 -11.72
N LEU A 40 -28.48 -3.59 -11.94
CA LEU A 40 -28.00 -2.45 -11.15
C LEU A 40 -28.36 -1.08 -11.72
N LYS A 41 -28.52 -0.95 -13.05
CA LYS A 41 -28.66 0.34 -13.75
C LYS A 41 -29.80 1.25 -13.24
N ASN A 42 -30.87 0.68 -12.69
CA ASN A 42 -31.98 1.48 -12.15
C ASN A 42 -31.66 2.10 -10.79
N ASN A 43 -30.87 1.41 -9.96
CA ASN A 43 -30.46 1.89 -8.64
C ASN A 43 -29.20 2.75 -8.72
N TYR A 44 -28.38 2.52 -9.74
CA TYR A 44 -27.10 3.22 -9.96
C TYR A 44 -27.01 3.69 -11.42
N PRO A 45 -27.69 4.79 -11.80
CA PRO A 45 -27.78 5.21 -13.21
C PRO A 45 -26.45 5.71 -13.80
N PHE A 46 -25.45 5.97 -12.96
CA PHE A 46 -24.12 6.46 -13.38
C PHE A 46 -23.17 5.34 -13.82
N ILE A 47 -23.51 4.06 -13.56
CA ILE A 47 -22.58 2.96 -13.82
C ILE A 47 -22.49 2.64 -15.31
N LYS A 48 -21.34 2.09 -15.70
CA LYS A 48 -21.15 1.48 -17.02
C LYS A 48 -20.58 0.07 -16.83
N PRO A 49 -20.99 -0.92 -17.65
CA PRO A 49 -20.35 -2.23 -17.61
C PRO A 49 -18.87 -2.09 -17.96
N ILE A 50 -18.03 -2.96 -17.36
CA ILE A 50 -16.64 -3.09 -17.80
C ILE A 50 -16.57 -3.74 -19.18
N GLU A 51 -15.54 -3.38 -19.94
CA GLU A 51 -15.34 -3.83 -21.31
C GLU A 51 -13.91 -4.36 -21.47
N GLU A 52 -13.73 -5.28 -22.42
CA GLU A 52 -12.40 -5.76 -22.81
C GLU A 52 -11.59 -4.62 -23.45
N LEU A 53 -10.26 -4.69 -23.30
CA LEU A 53 -9.35 -3.74 -23.94
C LEU A 53 -9.34 -3.91 -25.46
N GLU A 54 -9.65 -2.85 -26.20
CA GLU A 54 -9.58 -2.84 -27.67
C GLU A 54 -8.15 -3.07 -28.19
N THR A 55 -7.17 -2.52 -27.47
CA THR A 55 -5.73 -2.71 -27.73
C THR A 55 -4.99 -2.82 -26.41
N GLY A 56 -3.90 -3.59 -26.38
CA GLY A 56 -3.07 -3.75 -25.19
C GLY A 56 -1.67 -4.24 -25.51
N ASN A 57 -0.76 -4.06 -24.56
CA ASN A 57 0.64 -4.45 -24.69
C ASN A 57 0.90 -5.90 -24.21
N PHE A 58 0.08 -6.84 -24.68
CA PHE A 58 0.16 -8.25 -24.31
C PHE A 58 -0.17 -9.18 -25.50
N ASN A 59 0.32 -10.41 -25.42
CA ASN A 59 -0.14 -11.55 -26.20
C ASN A 59 -1.31 -12.24 -25.48
N LYS A 60 -2.10 -13.03 -26.23
CA LYS A 60 -3.18 -13.83 -25.66
C LYS A 60 -3.20 -15.26 -26.19
N SER A 61 -3.58 -16.20 -25.34
CA SER A 61 -3.88 -17.59 -25.67
C SER A 61 -5.19 -17.98 -25.00
N GLU A 62 -6.25 -18.19 -25.78
CA GLU A 62 -7.60 -18.37 -25.27
C GLU A 62 -8.05 -19.83 -25.41
N ASN A 63 -8.88 -20.29 -24.47
CA ASN A 63 -9.45 -21.64 -24.43
C ASN A 63 -8.40 -22.76 -24.38
N VAL A 64 -7.27 -22.51 -23.72
CA VAL A 64 -6.22 -23.51 -23.50
C VAL A 64 -6.70 -24.50 -22.47
N ILE A 65 -6.59 -25.80 -22.76
CA ILE A 65 -7.00 -26.85 -21.82
C ILE A 65 -5.93 -26.95 -20.73
N TYR A 66 -6.32 -26.70 -19.48
CA TYR A 66 -5.41 -26.82 -18.34
C TYR A 66 -5.61 -28.12 -17.56
N HIS A 67 -6.81 -28.72 -17.63
CA HIS A 67 -7.12 -29.97 -16.96
C HIS A 67 -8.31 -30.67 -17.63
N THR A 68 -8.26 -32.00 -17.73
CA THR A 68 -9.37 -32.83 -18.21
C THR A 68 -9.82 -33.75 -17.08
N VAL A 69 -11.11 -33.67 -16.72
CA VAL A 69 -11.73 -34.53 -15.69
C VAL A 69 -12.84 -35.36 -16.34
N ALA A 70 -12.62 -36.68 -16.43
CA ALA A 70 -13.45 -37.55 -17.24
C ALA A 70 -13.58 -36.99 -18.67
N ASP A 71 -14.78 -36.61 -19.12
CA ASP A 71 -15.03 -36.05 -20.45
C ASP A 71 -15.14 -34.51 -20.45
N ARG A 72 -14.78 -33.84 -19.35
CA ARG A 72 -14.84 -32.37 -19.20
C ARG A 72 -13.45 -31.74 -19.28
N ASP A 73 -13.19 -31.04 -20.38
CA ASP A 73 -11.99 -30.22 -20.58
C ASP A 73 -12.16 -28.84 -19.95
N LEU A 74 -11.45 -28.55 -18.87
CA LEU A 74 -11.44 -27.24 -18.22
C LEU A 74 -10.43 -26.33 -18.91
N LYS A 75 -10.89 -25.12 -19.26
CA LYS A 75 -10.15 -24.18 -20.11
C LYS A 75 -9.74 -22.93 -19.36
N ALA A 76 -8.61 -22.37 -19.79
CA ALA A 76 -8.07 -21.11 -19.32
C ALA A 76 -7.80 -20.15 -20.49
N ASP A 77 -7.86 -18.85 -20.21
CA ASP A 77 -7.29 -17.82 -21.08
C ASP A 77 -6.06 -17.23 -20.40
N VAL A 78 -4.97 -17.07 -21.15
CA VAL A 78 -3.72 -16.48 -20.68
C VAL A 78 -3.45 -15.19 -21.43
N TYR A 79 -3.26 -14.11 -20.69
CA TYR A 79 -2.84 -12.79 -21.19
C TYR A 79 -1.44 -12.52 -20.62
N PHE A 80 -0.45 -12.36 -21.49
CA PHE A 80 0.96 -12.37 -21.08
C PHE A 80 1.79 -11.35 -21.86
N PRO A 81 2.91 -10.85 -21.32
CA PRO A 81 3.75 -9.88 -22.01
C PRO A 81 4.24 -10.36 -23.38
N LYS A 82 4.58 -9.41 -24.26
CA LYS A 82 5.13 -9.73 -25.59
C LYS A 82 6.47 -10.45 -25.53
N ASP A 83 7.28 -10.11 -24.53
CA ASP A 83 8.56 -10.74 -24.24
C ASP A 83 8.42 -11.70 -23.07
N THR A 84 8.50 -13.01 -23.35
CA THR A 84 8.40 -14.09 -22.36
C THR A 84 9.76 -14.54 -21.83
N SER A 85 10.87 -13.96 -22.29
CA SER A 85 12.21 -14.27 -21.78
C SER A 85 12.43 -13.76 -20.35
N ILE A 86 11.64 -12.75 -19.95
CA ILE A 86 11.65 -12.20 -18.59
C ILE A 86 10.44 -12.74 -17.83
N MET A 87 10.71 -13.57 -16.82
CA MET A 87 9.67 -14.10 -15.93
C MET A 87 8.97 -12.97 -15.17
N LYS A 88 7.64 -12.95 -15.17
CA LYS A 88 6.82 -11.89 -14.55
C LYS A 88 5.94 -12.41 -13.41
N PRO A 89 5.64 -11.54 -12.42
CA PRO A 89 4.58 -11.83 -11.46
C PRO A 89 3.29 -12.22 -12.19
N THR A 90 2.62 -13.23 -11.66
CA THR A 90 1.49 -13.88 -12.31
C THR A 90 0.27 -13.88 -11.41
N ILE A 91 -0.92 -13.74 -11.98
CA ILE A 91 -2.18 -13.74 -11.25
C ILE A 91 -3.20 -14.70 -11.88
N LEU A 92 -3.80 -15.56 -11.06
CA LEU A 92 -4.97 -16.37 -11.42
C LEU A 92 -6.25 -15.64 -10.98
N LEU A 93 -7.15 -15.37 -11.92
CA LEU A 93 -8.44 -14.70 -11.66
C LEU A 93 -9.58 -15.72 -11.64
N VAL A 94 -10.29 -15.78 -10.51
CA VAL A 94 -11.38 -16.70 -10.23
C VAL A 94 -12.72 -15.94 -10.21
N PHE A 95 -13.62 -16.32 -11.11
CA PHE A 95 -14.91 -15.66 -11.25
C PHE A 95 -15.91 -16.08 -10.16
N GLY A 96 -16.76 -15.14 -9.74
CA GLY A 96 -17.88 -15.37 -8.83
C GLY A 96 -19.17 -15.85 -9.50
N GLY A 97 -20.26 -15.87 -8.73
CA GLY A 97 -21.59 -16.34 -9.18
C GLY A 97 -22.20 -17.43 -8.29
N GLY A 98 -21.88 -17.40 -7.00
CA GLY A 98 -22.48 -18.29 -6.00
C GLY A 98 -22.20 -19.77 -6.25
N TRP A 99 -21.04 -20.11 -6.81
CA TRP A 99 -20.63 -21.48 -7.17
C TRP A 99 -21.57 -22.21 -8.15
N ILE A 100 -22.66 -21.59 -8.63
CA ILE A 100 -23.72 -22.21 -9.44
C ILE A 100 -23.82 -21.60 -10.83
N SER A 101 -23.27 -20.41 -11.04
CA SER A 101 -23.24 -19.69 -12.30
C SER A 101 -21.95 -18.89 -12.40
N GLY A 102 -21.70 -18.33 -13.59
CA GLY A 102 -20.57 -17.44 -13.85
C GLY A 102 -19.71 -18.00 -14.96
N SER A 103 -18.68 -17.25 -15.35
CA SER A 103 -17.69 -17.71 -16.33
C SER A 103 -16.40 -16.91 -16.20
N LYS A 104 -15.29 -17.49 -16.68
CA LYS A 104 -13.97 -16.84 -16.80
C LYS A 104 -14.03 -15.52 -17.59
N GLU A 105 -15.02 -15.37 -18.46
CA GLU A 105 -15.31 -14.15 -19.22
C GLU A 105 -15.58 -12.93 -18.32
N ASN A 106 -16.17 -13.13 -17.13
CA ASN A 106 -16.51 -12.03 -16.21
C ASN A 106 -15.28 -11.34 -15.61
N VAL A 107 -14.13 -12.02 -15.60
CA VAL A 107 -12.86 -11.50 -15.08
C VAL A 107 -11.85 -11.20 -16.18
N ARG A 108 -12.20 -11.45 -17.45
CA ARG A 108 -11.31 -11.18 -18.60
C ARG A 108 -10.89 -9.72 -18.71
N PRO A 109 -11.78 -8.70 -18.60
CA PRO A 109 -11.34 -7.31 -18.65
C PRO A 109 -10.26 -7.02 -17.60
N MET A 110 -10.45 -7.49 -16.36
CA MET A 110 -9.46 -7.35 -15.30
C MET A 110 -8.13 -8.02 -15.64
N ALA A 111 -8.16 -9.23 -16.20
CA ALA A 111 -6.96 -9.95 -16.63
C ALA A 111 -6.18 -9.19 -17.70
N GLN A 112 -6.88 -8.63 -18.69
CA GLN A 112 -6.26 -7.82 -19.75
C GLN A 112 -5.59 -6.56 -19.17
N HIS A 113 -6.22 -5.89 -18.21
CA HIS A 113 -5.62 -4.74 -17.52
C HIS A 113 -4.37 -5.13 -16.71
N PHE A 114 -4.36 -6.27 -16.04
CA PHE A 114 -3.14 -6.78 -15.38
C PHE A 114 -2.02 -7.07 -16.39
N ALA A 115 -2.35 -7.71 -17.50
CA ALA A 115 -1.37 -8.03 -18.55
C ALA A 115 -0.77 -6.76 -19.19
N ASP A 116 -1.60 -5.75 -19.45
CA ASP A 116 -1.16 -4.44 -19.96
C ASP A 116 -0.21 -3.71 -18.98
N ASN A 117 -0.26 -4.07 -17.69
CA ASN A 117 0.59 -3.54 -16.63
C ASN A 117 1.72 -4.51 -16.20
N GLY A 118 2.08 -5.44 -17.09
CA GLY A 118 3.31 -6.24 -16.96
C GLY A 118 3.20 -7.46 -16.05
N PHE A 119 1.99 -7.96 -15.81
CA PHE A 119 1.74 -9.27 -15.20
C PHE A 119 1.48 -10.32 -16.28
N VAL A 120 1.62 -11.60 -15.93
CA VAL A 120 0.89 -12.67 -16.63
C VAL A 120 -0.44 -12.86 -15.92
N ALA A 121 -1.56 -12.79 -16.64
CA ALA A 121 -2.89 -12.94 -16.07
C ALA A 121 -3.61 -14.14 -16.68
N VAL A 122 -4.11 -15.02 -15.83
CA VAL A 122 -4.79 -16.25 -16.22
C VAL A 122 -6.23 -16.21 -15.70
N THR A 123 -7.21 -16.46 -16.57
CA THR A 123 -8.59 -16.72 -16.15
C THR A 123 -8.87 -18.20 -16.35
N ALA A 124 -9.61 -18.84 -15.44
CA ALA A 124 -9.84 -20.30 -15.51
C ALA A 124 -11.31 -20.66 -15.29
N GLU A 125 -11.79 -21.64 -16.06
CA GLU A 125 -13.03 -22.37 -15.75
C GLU A 125 -12.84 -23.24 -14.50
N TYR A 126 -13.92 -23.48 -13.76
CA TYR A 126 -14.01 -24.53 -12.76
C TYR A 126 -15.41 -25.14 -12.80
N ARG A 127 -15.57 -26.39 -12.36
CA ARG A 127 -16.90 -27.04 -12.37
C ARG A 127 -17.82 -26.35 -11.37
N LEU A 128 -18.98 -25.92 -11.85
CA LEU A 128 -20.03 -25.32 -11.02
C LEU A 128 -20.81 -26.41 -10.26
N SER A 129 -21.59 -26.02 -9.25
CA SER A 129 -22.36 -26.93 -8.38
C SER A 129 -23.41 -27.78 -9.09
N SER A 130 -23.79 -27.43 -10.32
CA SER A 130 -24.60 -28.23 -11.23
C SER A 130 -23.82 -29.34 -11.93
N GLU A 131 -22.49 -29.18 -12.07
CA GLU A 131 -21.58 -30.18 -12.67
C GLU A 131 -20.99 -31.09 -11.58
N ALA A 132 -20.52 -30.52 -10.47
CA ALA A 132 -19.90 -31.28 -9.37
C ALA A 132 -20.01 -30.55 -8.02
N LYS A 133 -20.09 -31.31 -6.93
CA LYS A 133 -20.09 -30.78 -5.55
C LYS A 133 -18.68 -30.51 -5.06
N TYR A 134 -18.56 -29.79 -3.93
CA TYR A 134 -17.33 -29.66 -3.18
C TYR A 134 -16.70 -31.05 -2.92
N PRO A 135 -15.37 -31.22 -3.06
CA PRO A 135 -14.33 -30.20 -3.29
C PRO A 135 -13.93 -29.99 -4.76
N ALA A 136 -14.74 -30.40 -5.75
CA ALA A 136 -14.35 -30.44 -7.17
C ALA A 136 -13.77 -29.11 -7.70
N ALA A 137 -14.44 -27.97 -7.45
CA ALA A 137 -13.97 -26.66 -7.90
C ALA A 137 -12.60 -26.26 -7.29
N VAL A 138 -12.33 -26.65 -6.04
CA VAL A 138 -11.04 -26.40 -5.38
C VAL A 138 -9.94 -27.20 -6.07
N LEU A 139 -10.21 -28.47 -6.36
CA LEU A 139 -9.26 -29.35 -7.06
C LEU A 139 -8.98 -28.87 -8.49
N ASP A 140 -10.02 -28.42 -9.19
CA ASP A 140 -9.91 -27.84 -10.53
C ASP A 140 -8.97 -26.63 -10.53
N LEU A 141 -9.18 -25.66 -9.64
CA LEU A 141 -8.36 -24.46 -9.57
C LEU A 141 -6.95 -24.73 -9.04
N LYS A 142 -6.76 -25.68 -8.12
CA LYS A 142 -5.42 -26.14 -7.73
C LYS A 142 -4.69 -26.79 -8.91
N ALA A 143 -5.38 -27.53 -9.76
CA ALA A 143 -4.80 -28.05 -11.01
C ALA A 143 -4.42 -26.91 -11.96
N ALA A 144 -5.21 -25.82 -12.03
CA ALA A 144 -4.85 -24.62 -12.79
C ALA A 144 -3.54 -23.98 -12.29
N VAL A 145 -3.35 -23.85 -10.97
CA VAL A 145 -2.09 -23.34 -10.40
C VAL A 145 -0.90 -24.21 -10.79
N ARG A 146 -1.01 -25.54 -10.68
CA ARG A 146 0.07 -26.46 -11.11
C ARG A 146 0.34 -26.35 -12.61
N TRP A 147 -0.71 -26.28 -13.42
CA TRP A 147 -0.61 -26.10 -14.86
C TRP A 147 0.12 -24.79 -15.22
N MET A 148 -0.18 -23.68 -14.53
CA MET A 148 0.53 -22.41 -14.71
C MET A 148 2.04 -22.57 -14.48
N ARG A 149 2.44 -23.30 -13.44
CA ARG A 149 3.86 -23.57 -13.15
C ARG A 149 4.53 -24.45 -14.19
N GLN A 150 3.82 -25.45 -14.69
CA GLN A 150 4.32 -26.34 -15.75
C GLN A 150 4.51 -25.62 -17.09
N ASN A 151 3.73 -24.56 -17.34
CA ASN A 151 3.78 -23.77 -18.57
C ASN A 151 4.55 -22.45 -18.36
N ALA A 152 5.39 -22.37 -17.32
CA ALA A 152 6.01 -21.11 -16.94
C ALA A 152 6.92 -20.53 -18.02
N ASP A 153 7.73 -21.38 -18.67
CA ASP A 153 8.64 -20.96 -19.74
C ASP A 153 7.89 -20.49 -21.00
N ILE A 154 6.68 -21.00 -21.24
CA ILE A 154 5.88 -20.63 -22.41
C ILE A 154 5.31 -19.21 -22.24
N TYR A 155 4.81 -18.90 -21.04
CA TYR A 155 4.09 -17.66 -20.78
C TYR A 155 4.93 -16.61 -20.03
N GLY A 156 6.17 -16.90 -19.66
CA GLY A 156 7.02 -16.02 -18.86
C GLY A 156 6.52 -15.86 -17.43
N ILE A 157 6.10 -16.96 -16.78
CA ILE A 157 5.56 -16.94 -15.41
C ILE A 157 6.69 -17.04 -14.38
N ASN A 158 6.76 -16.08 -13.47
CA ASN A 158 7.60 -16.22 -12.28
C ASN A 158 6.92 -17.16 -11.28
N THR A 159 7.43 -18.39 -11.17
CA THR A 159 6.87 -19.41 -10.26
C THR A 159 7.03 -19.06 -8.78
N LYS A 160 7.80 -18.04 -8.41
CA LYS A 160 7.88 -17.58 -7.02
C LYS A 160 6.92 -16.43 -6.71
N GLN A 161 6.19 -15.92 -7.70
CA GLN A 161 5.32 -14.74 -7.57
C GLN A 161 3.96 -15.03 -8.24
N ILE A 162 3.22 -16.00 -7.71
CA ILE A 162 1.84 -16.29 -8.18
C ILE A 162 0.84 -15.78 -7.15
N ALA A 163 -0.01 -14.84 -7.56
CA ALA A 163 -1.18 -14.39 -6.82
C ALA A 163 -2.45 -15.11 -7.29
N ILE A 164 -3.46 -15.08 -6.42
CA ILE A 164 -4.83 -15.45 -6.78
C ILE A 164 -5.77 -14.32 -6.40
N LEU A 165 -6.61 -13.90 -7.35
CA LEU A 165 -7.68 -12.94 -7.13
C LEU A 165 -9.00 -13.62 -7.39
N GLY A 166 -9.93 -13.49 -6.46
CA GLY A 166 -11.29 -13.95 -6.67
C GLY A 166 -12.31 -12.87 -6.38
N ASN A 167 -13.52 -13.05 -6.90
CA ASN A 167 -14.67 -12.20 -6.59
C ASN A 167 -15.87 -13.02 -6.09
N SER A 168 -16.55 -12.59 -5.02
CA SER A 168 -17.71 -13.29 -4.43
C SER A 168 -17.37 -14.75 -4.08
N ALA A 169 -18.15 -15.72 -4.55
CA ALA A 169 -17.83 -17.15 -4.48
C ALA A 169 -16.41 -17.49 -4.99
N GLY A 170 -15.93 -16.78 -6.01
CA GLY A 170 -14.57 -16.91 -6.52
C GLY A 170 -13.53 -16.38 -5.52
N ALA A 171 -13.86 -15.35 -4.73
CA ALA A 171 -12.99 -14.83 -3.67
C ALA A 171 -12.88 -15.82 -2.51
N GLN A 172 -13.99 -16.46 -2.13
CA GLN A 172 -13.97 -17.55 -1.16
C GLN A 172 -13.08 -18.71 -1.65
N LEU A 173 -13.24 -19.15 -2.91
CA LEU A 173 -12.38 -20.18 -3.51
C LEU A 173 -10.91 -19.74 -3.56
N ALA A 174 -10.65 -18.50 -3.98
CA ALA A 174 -9.31 -17.93 -4.08
C ALA A 174 -8.60 -17.92 -2.72
N THR A 175 -9.28 -17.46 -1.67
CA THR A 175 -8.74 -17.49 -0.30
C THR A 175 -8.52 -18.93 0.15
N LEU A 176 -9.48 -19.84 -0.06
CA LEU A 176 -9.35 -21.25 0.34
C LEU A 176 -8.13 -21.93 -0.33
N ILE A 177 -7.94 -21.69 -1.63
CA ILE A 177 -6.77 -22.22 -2.36
C ILE A 177 -5.48 -21.62 -1.80
N GLY A 178 -5.48 -20.32 -1.53
CA GLY A 178 -4.31 -19.59 -1.04
C GLY A 178 -3.82 -20.06 0.32
N VAL A 179 -4.73 -20.30 1.27
CA VAL A 179 -4.41 -20.76 2.63
C VAL A 179 -4.14 -22.27 2.71
N THR A 180 -4.44 -23.04 1.66
CA THR A 180 -4.26 -24.50 1.64
C THR A 180 -3.20 -24.98 0.66
N GLY A 181 -2.21 -24.14 0.34
CA GLY A 181 -1.08 -24.53 -0.51
C GLY A 181 -0.32 -25.73 0.07
N GLY A 182 -0.16 -26.81 -0.69
CA GLY A 182 0.50 -28.02 -0.19
C GLY A 182 -0.28 -28.82 0.87
N SER A 183 -1.48 -28.39 1.27
CA SER A 183 -2.28 -29.07 2.29
C SER A 183 -2.64 -30.50 1.90
N SER A 184 -2.54 -31.43 2.86
CA SER A 184 -2.94 -32.82 2.69
C SER A 184 -4.44 -33.00 2.48
N VAL A 185 -5.27 -32.01 2.86
CA VAL A 185 -6.73 -32.04 2.70
C VAL A 185 -7.11 -32.19 1.22
N TYR A 186 -6.43 -31.47 0.33
CA TYR A 186 -6.70 -31.48 -1.11
C TYR A 186 -5.67 -32.27 -1.92
N ASN A 187 -4.58 -32.71 -1.29
CA ASN A 187 -3.52 -33.50 -1.92
C ASN A 187 -3.60 -34.97 -1.51
N SER A 188 -4.63 -35.68 -2.00
CA SER A 188 -4.78 -37.14 -1.80
C SER A 188 -3.66 -37.98 -2.43
N LYS A 189 -2.82 -37.36 -3.27
CA LYS A 189 -1.59 -37.91 -3.86
C LYS A 189 -0.49 -36.86 -3.82
N SER A 190 0.76 -37.29 -3.79
CA SER A 190 1.90 -36.37 -3.92
C SER A 190 1.94 -35.78 -5.33
N PHE A 191 2.08 -34.46 -5.42
CA PHE A 191 2.28 -33.75 -6.67
C PHE A 191 3.70 -33.19 -6.70
N GLU A 192 4.42 -33.39 -7.81
CA GLU A 192 5.77 -32.82 -7.99
C GLU A 192 5.74 -31.29 -8.11
N VAL A 193 4.64 -30.75 -8.64
CA VAL A 193 4.48 -29.31 -8.88
C VAL A 193 3.60 -28.70 -7.80
N SER A 194 4.09 -27.65 -7.14
CA SER A 194 3.39 -26.95 -6.05
C SER A 194 2.14 -26.21 -6.52
N ASP A 195 1.10 -26.18 -5.67
CA ASP A 195 -0.11 -25.36 -5.80
C ASP A 195 -0.13 -24.17 -4.82
N SER A 196 0.98 -23.89 -4.15
CA SER A 196 1.06 -22.78 -3.20
C SER A 196 0.93 -21.44 -3.90
N ILE A 197 0.21 -20.51 -3.28
CA ILE A 197 0.04 -19.12 -3.72
C ILE A 197 0.90 -18.19 -2.85
N GLN A 198 1.33 -17.06 -3.40
CA GLN A 198 2.20 -16.09 -2.71
C GLN A 198 1.51 -14.75 -2.40
N ALA A 199 0.29 -14.52 -2.90
CA ALA A 199 -0.57 -13.40 -2.48
C ALA A 199 -2.04 -13.69 -2.75
N ILE A 200 -2.94 -13.24 -1.87
CA ILE A 200 -4.39 -13.44 -1.99
C ILE A 200 -5.07 -12.08 -2.16
N ILE A 201 -5.99 -11.97 -3.12
CA ILE A 201 -6.88 -10.83 -3.26
C ILE A 201 -8.32 -11.32 -3.20
N ASN A 202 -9.01 -10.97 -2.12
CA ASN A 202 -10.41 -11.31 -1.89
C ASN A 202 -11.28 -10.08 -2.20
N VAL A 203 -12.06 -10.15 -3.28
CA VAL A 203 -13.05 -9.13 -3.62
C VAL A 203 -14.43 -9.62 -3.17
N ASP A 204 -14.87 -9.13 -2.02
CA ASP A 204 -16.23 -9.29 -1.50
C ASP A 204 -16.69 -10.75 -1.38
N GLY A 205 -15.83 -11.63 -0.84
CA GLY A 205 -16.18 -13.01 -0.52
C GLY A 205 -15.88 -13.38 0.93
N ILE A 206 -16.76 -14.20 1.50
CA ILE A 206 -16.61 -14.70 2.86
C ILE A 206 -15.37 -15.61 3.01
N VAL A 207 -14.85 -15.70 4.23
CA VAL A 207 -13.74 -16.60 4.57
C VAL A 207 -14.14 -17.66 5.60
N SER A 208 -15.39 -17.66 6.05
CA SER A 208 -15.95 -18.75 6.87
C SER A 208 -17.44 -18.92 6.63
N PHE A 209 -17.86 -20.15 6.30
CA PHE A 209 -19.26 -20.53 6.13
C PHE A 209 -19.98 -20.74 7.46
N ILE A 210 -19.23 -21.06 8.52
CA ILE A 210 -19.74 -21.38 9.87
C ILE A 210 -19.61 -20.20 10.85
N HIS A 211 -19.17 -19.03 10.37
CA HIS A 211 -19.12 -17.82 11.18
C HIS A 211 -20.54 -17.28 11.44
N PRO A 212 -20.84 -16.70 12.62
CA PRO A 212 -22.16 -16.16 12.93
C PRO A 212 -22.69 -15.09 11.95
N GLU A 213 -21.79 -14.43 11.23
CA GLU A 213 -22.14 -13.42 10.19
C GLU A 213 -22.40 -14.03 8.81
N SER A 214 -22.22 -15.35 8.64
CA SER A 214 -22.40 -16.04 7.37
C SER A 214 -23.89 -16.16 7.01
N GLU A 215 -24.24 -15.76 5.78
CA GLU A 215 -25.62 -15.77 5.28
C GLU A 215 -25.77 -16.51 3.92
N GLU A 216 -24.79 -17.33 3.51
CA GLU A 216 -24.78 -17.94 2.16
C GLU A 216 -25.85 -19.03 1.94
N GLY A 217 -26.32 -19.66 3.02
CA GLY A 217 -27.53 -20.49 3.06
C GLY A 217 -27.61 -21.58 1.97
N GLU A 218 -28.77 -21.66 1.30
CA GLU A 218 -29.06 -22.70 0.30
C GLU A 218 -28.14 -22.65 -0.93
N ILE A 219 -27.60 -21.49 -1.28
CA ILE A 219 -26.71 -21.35 -2.45
C ILE A 219 -25.40 -22.07 -2.17
N ALA A 220 -24.78 -21.81 -1.01
CA ALA A 220 -23.62 -22.56 -0.55
C ALA A 220 -23.95 -24.04 -0.37
N GLY A 221 -25.11 -24.37 0.20
CA GLY A 221 -25.52 -25.77 0.40
C GLY A 221 -25.61 -26.59 -0.89
N LYS A 222 -25.99 -25.97 -2.02
CA LYS A 222 -25.96 -26.65 -3.33
C LYS A 222 -24.55 -27.03 -3.77
N TRP A 223 -23.53 -26.27 -3.38
CA TRP A 223 -22.13 -26.58 -3.67
C TRP A 223 -21.53 -27.53 -2.62
N LEU A 224 -21.85 -27.32 -1.34
CA LEU A 224 -21.33 -28.05 -0.18
C LEU A 224 -21.99 -29.41 0.06
N ASP A 225 -22.87 -29.84 -0.84
CA ASP A 225 -23.59 -31.12 -0.76
C ASP A 225 -24.50 -31.24 0.47
N GLY A 226 -25.30 -30.20 0.71
CA GLY A 226 -26.29 -30.14 1.80
C GLY A 226 -26.23 -28.84 2.60
N LEU A 227 -27.26 -28.59 3.41
CA LEU A 227 -27.21 -27.51 4.40
C LEU A 227 -26.19 -27.86 5.51
N GLU A 228 -25.84 -26.90 6.35
CA GLU A 228 -24.89 -27.12 7.46
C GLU A 228 -25.37 -28.25 8.39
N SER A 229 -26.68 -28.36 8.61
CA SER A 229 -27.29 -29.44 9.38
C SER A 229 -27.07 -30.83 8.79
N ASP A 230 -26.94 -30.91 7.46
CA ASP A 230 -26.86 -32.16 6.71
C ASP A 230 -25.41 -32.58 6.50
N ASN A 231 -24.52 -31.61 6.25
CA ASN A 231 -23.11 -31.85 5.94
C ASN A 231 -22.17 -30.84 6.62
N PRO A 232 -22.11 -30.83 7.97
CA PRO A 232 -21.31 -29.85 8.72
C PRO A 232 -19.82 -29.97 8.42
N LYS A 233 -19.36 -31.15 7.98
CA LYS A 233 -17.98 -31.40 7.59
C LYS A 233 -17.58 -30.50 6.42
N ASN A 234 -18.36 -30.48 5.34
CA ASN A 234 -18.03 -29.68 4.16
C ASN A 234 -18.10 -28.18 4.44
N TRP A 235 -19.07 -27.74 5.25
CA TRP A 235 -19.17 -26.33 5.66
C TRP A 235 -17.94 -25.85 6.43
N LYS A 236 -17.41 -26.70 7.31
CA LYS A 236 -16.15 -26.43 8.01
C LYS A 236 -14.92 -26.53 7.08
N GLU A 237 -14.75 -27.64 6.36
CA GLU A 237 -13.57 -27.89 5.51
C GLU A 237 -13.45 -26.89 4.34
N ALA A 238 -14.56 -26.33 3.88
CA ALA A 238 -14.58 -25.30 2.86
C ALA A 238 -14.37 -23.88 3.40
N SER A 239 -14.23 -23.67 4.71
CA SER A 239 -14.03 -22.35 5.32
C SER A 239 -12.52 -22.01 5.34
N PRO A 240 -12.04 -21.01 4.55
CA PRO A 240 -10.63 -20.62 4.56
C PRO A 240 -10.06 -20.33 5.95
N LEU A 241 -10.85 -19.72 6.84
CA LEU A 241 -10.44 -19.32 8.19
C LEU A 241 -9.86 -20.48 9.02
N GLU A 242 -10.29 -21.71 8.76
CA GLU A 242 -9.80 -22.92 9.44
C GLU A 242 -8.33 -23.26 9.14
N TYR A 243 -7.74 -22.60 8.14
CA TYR A 243 -6.39 -22.88 7.66
C TYR A 243 -5.47 -21.65 7.72
N VAL A 244 -5.93 -20.53 8.29
CA VAL A 244 -5.11 -19.32 8.41
C VAL A 244 -4.11 -19.51 9.55
N ASP A 245 -2.83 -19.47 9.21
CA ASP A 245 -1.71 -19.57 10.14
C ASP A 245 -0.54 -18.66 9.73
N ALA A 246 0.62 -18.82 10.39
CA ALA A 246 1.85 -18.08 10.13
C ALA A 246 2.40 -18.20 8.69
N ASN A 247 1.97 -19.21 7.93
CA ASN A 247 2.37 -19.44 6.54
C ASN A 247 1.36 -18.84 5.54
N THR A 248 0.31 -18.18 6.02
CA THR A 248 -0.68 -17.54 5.16
C THR A 248 -0.02 -16.49 4.27
N PRO A 249 -0.30 -16.46 2.95
CA PRO A 249 0.23 -15.40 2.10
C PRO A 249 -0.29 -14.02 2.49
N PRO A 250 0.44 -12.93 2.18
CA PRO A 250 -0.10 -11.59 2.24
C PRO A 250 -1.48 -11.51 1.59
N THR A 251 -2.42 -10.81 2.23
CA THR A 251 -3.83 -10.84 1.82
C THR A 251 -4.44 -9.44 1.74
N LEU A 252 -5.07 -9.13 0.61
CA LEU A 252 -5.85 -7.92 0.37
C LEU A 252 -7.34 -8.25 0.38
N PHE A 253 -8.12 -7.50 1.14
CA PHE A 253 -9.58 -7.48 1.06
C PHE A 253 -10.07 -6.19 0.39
N ILE A 254 -10.89 -6.34 -0.64
CA ILE A 254 -11.63 -5.23 -1.26
C ILE A 254 -13.11 -5.51 -1.09
N ASN A 255 -13.79 -4.68 -0.31
CA ASN A 255 -15.13 -4.96 0.18
C ASN A 255 -16.17 -3.98 -0.36
N SER A 256 -17.38 -4.51 -0.55
CA SER A 256 -18.57 -3.68 -0.61
C SER A 256 -18.98 -3.20 0.79
N MET A 257 -19.93 -2.26 0.85
CA MET A 257 -20.54 -1.83 2.11
C MET A 257 -21.50 -2.87 2.73
N MET A 258 -21.66 -4.05 2.14
CA MET A 258 -22.61 -5.07 2.60
C MET A 258 -21.94 -6.02 3.62
N PRO A 259 -22.30 -5.98 4.92
CA PRO A 259 -21.59 -6.75 5.95
C PRO A 259 -21.62 -8.27 5.76
N ARG A 260 -22.68 -8.80 5.13
CA ARG A 260 -22.83 -10.25 4.91
C ARG A 260 -21.72 -10.91 4.09
N PHE A 261 -20.89 -10.13 3.38
CA PHE A 261 -19.73 -10.65 2.64
C PHE A 261 -18.42 -10.60 3.43
N HIS A 262 -18.47 -10.16 4.69
CA HIS A 262 -17.29 -9.98 5.53
C HIS A 262 -17.13 -11.12 6.54
N ALA A 263 -17.99 -12.16 6.49
CA ALA A 263 -18.01 -13.23 7.48
C ALA A 263 -16.64 -13.90 7.64
N GLY A 264 -16.07 -13.78 8.85
CA GLY A 264 -14.76 -14.28 9.26
C GLY A 264 -13.56 -13.43 8.81
N ARG A 265 -13.78 -12.33 8.06
CA ARG A 265 -12.69 -11.46 7.56
C ARG A 265 -11.90 -10.88 8.72
N ASP A 266 -12.59 -10.28 9.69
CA ASP A 266 -11.95 -9.55 10.78
C ASP A 266 -11.16 -10.51 11.69
N ASP A 267 -11.66 -11.74 11.88
CA ASP A 267 -10.91 -12.82 12.54
C ASP A 267 -9.65 -13.20 11.75
N MET A 268 -9.76 -13.35 10.43
CA MET A 268 -8.59 -13.62 9.58
C MET A 268 -7.56 -12.50 9.70
N LEU A 269 -7.97 -11.23 9.65
CA LEU A 269 -7.08 -10.08 9.81
C LEU A 269 -6.37 -10.10 11.16
N SER A 270 -7.08 -10.42 12.25
CA SER A 270 -6.47 -10.56 13.58
C SER A 270 -5.37 -11.61 13.57
N ILE A 271 -5.60 -12.77 12.95
CA ILE A 271 -4.58 -13.83 12.84
C ILE A 271 -3.41 -13.36 11.97
N LEU A 272 -3.65 -12.66 10.86
CA LEU A 272 -2.58 -12.13 10.00
C LEU A 272 -1.72 -11.10 10.75
N ASP A 273 -2.35 -10.18 11.50
CA ASP A 273 -1.67 -9.17 12.30
C ASP A 273 -0.83 -9.79 13.41
N GLU A 274 -1.38 -10.79 14.12
CA GLU A 274 -0.67 -11.56 15.16
C GLU A 274 0.58 -12.26 14.60
N ASN A 275 0.54 -12.69 13.35
CA ASN A 275 1.65 -13.35 12.67
C ASN A 275 2.54 -12.38 11.87
N ASN A 276 2.32 -11.07 11.96
CA ASN A 276 3.04 -10.03 11.19
C ASN A 276 2.98 -10.26 9.67
N ILE A 277 1.86 -10.79 9.18
CA ILE A 277 1.64 -11.03 7.75
C ILE A 277 0.99 -9.79 7.14
N TYR A 278 1.62 -9.28 6.08
CA TYR A 278 1.14 -8.07 5.42
C TYR A 278 -0.29 -8.23 4.90
N ASN A 279 -1.19 -7.34 5.30
CA ASN A 279 -2.57 -7.33 4.86
C ASN A 279 -3.09 -5.91 4.62
N GLU A 280 -4.15 -5.80 3.82
CA GLU A 280 -4.83 -4.54 3.50
C GLU A 280 -6.35 -4.75 3.47
N VAL A 281 -7.11 -3.75 3.90
CA VAL A 281 -8.56 -3.71 3.73
C VAL A 281 -8.98 -2.39 3.11
N HIS A 282 -9.71 -2.47 2.00
CA HIS A 282 -10.32 -1.31 1.34
C HIS A 282 -11.81 -1.54 1.17
N THR A 283 -12.62 -0.69 1.78
CA THR A 283 -14.07 -0.69 1.56
C THR A 283 -14.43 0.43 0.59
N ILE A 284 -15.04 0.07 -0.55
CA ILE A 284 -15.45 1.07 -1.54
C ILE A 284 -16.86 1.57 -1.16
N PRO A 285 -17.05 2.87 -0.86
CA PRO A 285 -18.33 3.40 -0.42
C PRO A 285 -19.41 3.29 -1.53
N ASP A 286 -20.68 3.25 -1.11
CA ASP A 286 -21.86 3.26 -1.97
C ASP A 286 -21.92 2.13 -3.02
N THR A 287 -21.28 0.99 -2.75
CA THR A 287 -21.20 -0.15 -3.67
C THR A 287 -22.24 -1.23 -3.38
N PRO A 288 -22.86 -1.83 -4.42
CA PRO A 288 -23.57 -3.08 -4.31
C PRO A 288 -22.60 -4.27 -4.38
N HIS A 289 -23.06 -5.47 -4.03
CA HIS A 289 -22.36 -6.68 -4.44
C HIS A 289 -22.24 -6.76 -5.97
N SER A 290 -21.10 -7.27 -6.46
CA SER A 290 -20.71 -7.25 -7.89
C SER A 290 -20.29 -5.88 -8.44
N PHE A 291 -19.89 -4.94 -7.58
CA PHE A 291 -19.37 -3.62 -7.97
C PHE A 291 -18.18 -3.70 -8.93
N TRP A 292 -17.31 -4.71 -8.80
CA TRP A 292 -16.11 -4.90 -9.63
C TRP A 292 -16.42 -5.13 -11.12
N LEU A 293 -17.68 -5.41 -11.49
CA LEU A 293 -18.11 -5.53 -12.89
C LEU A 293 -18.55 -4.20 -13.51
N MET A 294 -18.48 -3.10 -12.77
CA MET A 294 -19.02 -1.80 -13.16
C MET A 294 -18.01 -0.67 -12.92
N GLN A 295 -17.91 0.24 -13.87
CA GLN A 295 -17.27 1.54 -13.67
C GLN A 295 -18.16 2.45 -12.80
N PRO A 296 -17.58 3.29 -11.91
CA PRO A 296 -16.14 3.50 -11.69
C PRO A 296 -15.48 2.52 -10.70
N TRP A 297 -16.26 1.65 -10.05
CA TRP A 297 -15.74 0.83 -8.95
C TRP A 297 -14.70 -0.22 -9.39
N PHE A 298 -14.78 -0.68 -10.64
CA PHE A 298 -13.76 -1.52 -11.26
C PHE A 298 -12.37 -0.86 -11.19
N GLU A 299 -12.28 0.44 -11.52
CA GLU A 299 -11.01 1.16 -11.52
C GLU A 299 -10.36 1.16 -10.14
N SER A 300 -11.12 1.47 -9.09
CA SER A 300 -10.63 1.40 -7.71
C SER A 300 -10.20 -0.02 -7.33
N THR A 301 -10.99 -1.03 -7.71
CA THR A 301 -10.66 -2.44 -7.45
C THR A 301 -9.34 -2.83 -8.11
N LEU A 302 -9.15 -2.44 -9.37
CA LEU A 302 -7.94 -2.70 -10.15
C LEU A 302 -6.73 -1.99 -9.51
N GLN A 303 -6.88 -0.72 -9.15
CA GLN A 303 -5.82 0.08 -8.54
C GLN A 303 -5.35 -0.48 -7.20
N TYR A 304 -6.27 -0.84 -6.30
CA TYR A 304 -5.92 -1.47 -5.03
C TYR A 304 -5.20 -2.81 -5.25
N SER A 305 -5.73 -3.63 -6.17
CA SER A 305 -5.14 -4.93 -6.50
C SER A 305 -3.72 -4.79 -7.06
N MET A 306 -3.49 -3.87 -7.99
CA MET A 306 -2.16 -3.60 -8.56
C MET A 306 -1.19 -3.03 -7.52
N ALA A 307 -1.64 -2.09 -6.68
CA ALA A 307 -0.82 -1.50 -5.64
C ALA A 307 -0.32 -2.55 -4.64
N PHE A 308 -1.24 -3.41 -4.19
CA PHE A 308 -0.93 -4.53 -3.32
C PHE A 308 0.06 -5.51 -3.96
N LEU A 309 -0.17 -5.99 -5.19
CA LEU A 309 0.75 -6.94 -5.83
C LEU A 309 2.11 -6.32 -6.15
N ASN A 310 2.16 -5.04 -6.53
CA ASN A 310 3.45 -4.37 -6.72
C ASN A 310 4.23 -4.28 -5.40
N ARG A 311 3.54 -4.11 -4.25
CA ARG A 311 4.17 -4.14 -2.93
C ARG A 311 4.62 -5.54 -2.53
N VAL A 312 3.79 -6.56 -2.77
CA VAL A 312 4.09 -7.94 -2.36
C VAL A 312 5.13 -8.61 -3.26
N PHE A 313 5.09 -8.36 -4.57
CA PHE A 313 5.97 -9.05 -5.54
C PHE A 313 7.09 -8.18 -6.11
N LYS A 314 6.93 -6.86 -6.26
CA LYS A 314 7.87 -6.03 -7.04
C LYS A 314 8.81 -5.18 -6.19
N ALA A 315 9.06 -5.56 -4.94
CA ALA A 315 10.12 -4.95 -4.14
C ALA A 315 11.53 -5.37 -4.57
N GLU A 316 11.70 -6.34 -5.49
CA GLU A 316 13.02 -6.85 -5.93
C GLU A 316 13.32 -6.63 -7.43
N ASP A 317 12.33 -6.28 -8.26
CA ASP A 317 12.48 -6.09 -9.72
C ASP A 317 12.49 -4.60 -10.16
N ALA A 318 12.55 -3.67 -9.20
CA ALA A 318 12.45 -2.26 -9.52
C ALA A 318 13.69 -1.80 -10.29
N LYS A 319 13.47 -1.06 -11.38
CA LYS A 319 14.54 -0.58 -12.26
C LYS A 319 14.36 0.87 -12.66
N ILE A 320 15.44 1.50 -13.11
CA ILE A 320 15.36 2.75 -13.86
C ILE A 320 14.79 2.45 -15.25
N TYR A 321 13.53 2.83 -15.50
CA TYR A 321 12.90 2.60 -16.81
C TYR A 321 13.09 3.78 -17.77
N ARG A 322 13.49 4.94 -17.24
CA ARG A 322 13.77 6.15 -18.02
C ARG A 322 14.83 6.99 -17.33
N GLU A 323 15.78 7.48 -18.12
CA GLU A 323 16.77 8.46 -17.71
C GLU A 323 16.54 9.78 -18.45
N ILE A 324 16.78 10.90 -17.76
CA ILE A 324 16.65 12.27 -18.27
C ILE A 324 17.85 13.06 -17.77
N THR A 325 18.48 13.85 -18.64
CA THR A 325 19.54 14.79 -18.27
C THR A 325 19.00 16.22 -18.23
N VAL A 326 19.23 16.93 -17.13
CA VAL A 326 19.00 18.37 -17.00
C VAL A 326 20.34 19.09 -17.07
N ALA A 327 20.47 20.06 -17.97
CA ALA A 327 21.66 20.90 -18.04
C ALA A 327 21.30 22.34 -18.44
N LYS A 328 21.66 23.29 -17.57
CA LYS A 328 21.35 24.72 -17.77
C LYS A 328 21.99 25.32 -19.03
N ASP A 329 23.09 24.76 -19.50
CA ASP A 329 23.79 25.18 -20.73
C ASP A 329 23.11 24.69 -22.03
N GLY A 330 22.03 23.92 -21.92
CA GLY A 330 21.31 23.35 -23.06
C GLY A 330 21.89 22.03 -23.59
N SER A 331 22.89 21.45 -22.91
CA SER A 331 23.50 20.16 -23.30
C SER A 331 22.74 18.91 -22.82
N GLY A 332 21.58 19.08 -22.18
CA GLY A 332 20.72 18.01 -21.67
C GLY A 332 19.35 17.99 -22.36
N ASP A 333 18.50 17.05 -21.97
CA ASP A 333 17.12 16.92 -22.48
C ASP A 333 16.24 18.10 -22.05
N PHE A 334 16.51 18.67 -20.88
CA PHE A 334 15.84 19.85 -20.34
C PHE A 334 16.85 20.84 -19.76
N GLN A 335 16.49 22.12 -19.73
CA GLN A 335 17.27 23.16 -19.03
C GLN A 335 16.81 23.39 -17.59
N ARG A 336 15.61 22.91 -17.26
CA ARG A 336 14.92 23.14 -15.98
C ARG A 336 14.52 21.82 -15.33
N ILE A 337 14.69 21.75 -14.01
CA ILE A 337 14.42 20.52 -13.25
C ILE A 337 12.91 20.25 -13.18
N GLN A 338 12.09 21.29 -12.96
CA GLN A 338 10.64 21.13 -12.88
C GLN A 338 10.04 20.60 -14.20
N GLU A 339 10.58 21.01 -15.35
CA GLU A 339 10.11 20.53 -16.66
C GLU A 339 10.42 19.05 -16.86
N ALA A 340 11.62 18.60 -16.46
CA ALA A 340 11.99 17.19 -16.50
C ALA A 340 11.03 16.33 -15.66
N ILE A 341 10.75 16.76 -14.42
CA ILE A 341 9.80 16.07 -13.52
C ILE A 341 8.40 16.04 -14.12
N SER A 342 7.92 17.17 -14.64
CA SER A 342 6.59 17.27 -15.27
C SER A 342 6.44 16.35 -16.48
N SER A 343 7.53 16.12 -17.24
CA SER A 343 7.55 15.24 -18.42
C SER A 343 7.45 13.74 -18.12
N THR A 344 7.58 13.34 -16.85
CA THR A 344 7.48 11.93 -16.44
C THR A 344 6.03 11.46 -16.45
N ARG A 345 5.78 10.16 -16.58
CA ARG A 345 4.41 9.63 -16.59
C ARG A 345 3.82 9.70 -15.18
N ASP A 346 2.60 10.20 -15.07
CA ASP A 346 1.82 10.12 -13.83
C ASP A 346 1.58 8.66 -13.47
N LEU A 347 1.82 8.30 -12.21
CA LEU A 347 1.77 6.91 -11.73
C LEU A 347 2.66 5.98 -12.59
N GLY A 348 3.87 6.46 -12.91
CA GLY A 348 4.82 5.75 -13.74
C GLY A 348 5.09 4.31 -13.26
N PRO A 349 5.42 3.39 -14.18
CA PRO A 349 5.57 1.97 -13.88
C PRO A 349 6.73 1.68 -12.92
N ASP A 350 7.77 2.53 -12.93
CA ASP A 350 8.94 2.37 -12.06
C ASP A 350 9.74 3.67 -11.86
N TYR A 351 11.03 3.58 -11.50
CA TYR A 351 11.89 4.74 -11.26
C TYR A 351 12.26 5.52 -12.52
N VAL A 352 12.18 6.85 -12.43
CA VAL A 352 12.75 7.78 -13.42
C VAL A 352 13.96 8.48 -12.80
N LYS A 353 15.13 8.31 -13.43
CA LYS A 353 16.35 9.00 -13.02
C LYS A 353 16.51 10.30 -13.79
N ILE A 354 16.64 11.39 -13.05
CA ILE A 354 16.90 12.73 -13.56
C ILE A 354 18.30 13.11 -13.10
N TYR A 355 19.26 13.01 -14.01
CA TYR A 355 20.64 13.44 -13.79
C TYR A 355 20.75 14.95 -14.03
N ILE A 356 21.29 15.70 -13.07
CA ILE A 356 21.31 17.16 -13.10
C ILE A 356 22.77 17.63 -13.16
N LYS A 357 23.17 18.29 -14.25
CA LYS A 357 24.51 18.85 -14.37
C LYS A 357 24.71 20.06 -13.47
N ASN A 358 25.96 20.34 -13.14
CA ASN A 358 26.37 21.49 -12.32
C ASN A 358 25.76 22.80 -12.84
N GLY A 359 25.22 23.60 -11.92
CA GLY A 359 24.55 24.85 -12.19
C GLY A 359 23.71 25.32 -11.00
N VAL A 360 23.41 26.62 -11.00
CA VAL A 360 22.46 27.23 -10.05
C VAL A 360 21.08 27.33 -10.71
N TYR A 361 20.15 26.51 -10.23
CA TYR A 361 18.77 26.40 -10.70
C TYR A 361 17.86 27.24 -9.79
N ASN A 362 17.47 28.43 -10.26
CA ASN A 362 16.57 29.33 -9.53
C ASN A 362 15.13 28.88 -9.79
N GLU A 363 14.70 27.85 -9.08
CA GLU A 363 13.44 27.15 -9.31
C GLU A 363 12.75 26.81 -7.98
N LYS A 364 11.44 26.92 -7.98
CA LYS A 364 10.58 26.31 -6.99
C LYS A 364 10.10 24.97 -7.56
N ILE A 365 10.50 23.88 -6.91
CA ILE A 365 10.24 22.53 -7.39
C ILE A 365 9.15 21.87 -6.56
N GLU A 366 8.22 21.25 -7.24
CA GLU A 366 7.20 20.39 -6.67
C GLU A 366 7.23 19.02 -7.35
N VAL A 367 7.24 17.96 -6.54
CA VAL A 367 7.03 16.57 -6.95
C VAL A 367 5.65 16.14 -6.41
N PRO A 368 4.57 16.31 -7.18
CA PRO A 368 3.22 15.99 -6.73
C PRO A 368 3.05 14.51 -6.37
N ALA A 369 2.01 14.19 -5.59
CA ALA A 369 1.76 12.82 -5.10
C ALA A 369 1.58 11.75 -6.20
N TRP A 370 1.18 12.16 -7.41
CA TRP A 370 1.05 11.28 -8.57
C TRP A 370 2.36 11.09 -9.35
N LYS A 371 3.42 11.86 -9.07
CA LYS A 371 4.78 11.66 -9.60
C LYS A 371 5.60 10.82 -8.60
N ARG A 372 5.47 9.50 -8.67
CA ARG A 372 6.12 8.55 -7.75
C ARG A 372 7.47 8.07 -8.30
N LYS A 373 8.34 7.56 -7.42
CA LYS A 373 9.63 6.94 -7.81
C LYS A 373 10.54 7.87 -8.64
N ILE A 374 10.56 9.15 -8.30
CA ILE A 374 11.45 10.13 -8.95
C ILE A 374 12.80 10.11 -8.25
N VAL A 375 13.87 10.00 -9.03
CA VAL A 375 15.27 10.01 -8.56
C VAL A 375 15.96 11.25 -9.13
N LEU A 376 16.40 12.17 -8.28
CA LEU A 376 17.25 13.30 -8.66
C LEU A 376 18.71 12.99 -8.29
N VAL A 377 19.61 12.97 -9.27
CA VAL A 377 21.04 12.76 -9.02
C VAL A 377 21.81 13.94 -9.58
N GLY A 378 22.43 14.73 -8.72
CA GLY A 378 23.29 15.82 -9.14
C GLY A 378 24.68 15.33 -9.57
N GLU A 379 25.29 16.03 -10.51
CA GLU A 379 26.68 15.84 -10.93
C GLU A 379 27.65 16.07 -9.75
N SER A 380 27.33 17.00 -8.86
CA SER A 380 28.04 17.17 -7.60
C SER A 380 27.20 17.91 -6.57
N ARG A 381 27.42 17.57 -5.29
CA ARG A 381 26.73 18.18 -4.15
C ARG A 381 26.83 19.70 -4.14
N ASP A 382 28.03 20.23 -4.39
CA ASP A 382 28.29 21.67 -4.31
C ASP A 382 28.07 22.41 -5.64
N GLY A 383 28.09 21.70 -6.77
CA GLY A 383 27.92 22.30 -8.10
C GLY A 383 26.46 22.34 -8.56
N VAL A 384 25.59 21.45 -8.09
CA VAL A 384 24.14 21.49 -8.38
C VAL A 384 23.42 22.17 -7.22
N VAL A 385 22.95 23.40 -7.44
CA VAL A 385 22.27 24.20 -6.40
C VAL A 385 20.87 24.57 -6.86
N ILE A 386 19.86 24.07 -6.17
CA ILE A 386 18.45 24.43 -6.34
C ILE A 386 18.14 25.52 -5.33
N VAL A 387 17.76 26.71 -5.80
CA VAL A 387 17.64 27.89 -4.95
C VAL A 387 16.34 28.67 -5.14
N ASN A 388 15.75 29.08 -4.03
CA ASN A 388 14.64 30.05 -3.97
C ASN A 388 14.85 31.02 -2.77
N ASN A 389 13.97 31.99 -2.62
CA ASN A 389 13.96 32.98 -1.54
C ASN A 389 12.53 33.33 -1.08
N ASP A 390 11.60 32.39 -1.16
CA ASP A 390 10.25 32.56 -0.61
C ASP A 390 10.28 32.46 0.92
N TYR A 391 9.42 33.23 1.58
CA TYR A 391 9.28 33.23 3.04
C TYR A 391 7.83 33.53 3.42
N SER A 392 7.44 33.11 4.62
CA SER A 392 6.10 33.35 5.16
C SER A 392 5.81 34.86 5.23
N GLY A 393 4.73 35.31 4.59
CA GLY A 393 4.36 36.72 4.45
C GLY A 393 4.79 37.38 3.14
N LYS A 394 5.68 36.76 2.36
CA LYS A 394 6.04 37.24 1.02
C LYS A 394 4.89 37.03 0.03
N ILE A 395 4.61 38.02 -0.81
CA ILE A 395 3.63 37.90 -1.89
C ILE A 395 4.30 37.21 -3.08
N ASP A 396 3.69 36.14 -3.56
CA ASP A 396 4.04 35.49 -4.82
C ASP A 396 3.70 36.43 -5.98
N SER A 397 4.70 36.83 -6.76
CA SER A 397 4.52 37.79 -7.86
C SER A 397 3.69 37.25 -9.03
N LEU A 398 3.59 35.93 -9.17
CA LEU A 398 2.85 35.29 -10.27
C LEU A 398 1.39 35.03 -9.89
N THR A 399 1.15 34.59 -8.66
CA THR A 399 -0.19 34.18 -8.21
C THR A 399 -0.91 35.23 -7.37
N GLY A 400 -0.17 36.17 -6.78
CA GLY A 400 -0.69 37.16 -5.83
C GLY A 400 -0.99 36.59 -4.44
N PHE A 401 -0.77 35.29 -4.21
CA PHE A 401 -0.97 34.68 -2.89
C PHE A 401 0.17 35.05 -1.94
N ILE A 402 -0.17 35.21 -0.65
CA ILE A 402 0.82 35.38 0.40
C ILE A 402 1.32 34.00 0.80
N HIS A 403 2.64 33.79 0.72
CA HIS A 403 3.25 32.56 1.19
C HIS A 403 3.02 32.38 2.70
N SER A 404 2.69 31.16 3.09
CA SER A 404 2.82 30.66 4.44
C SER A 404 4.15 29.91 4.59
N THR A 405 4.51 29.49 5.81
CA THR A 405 5.59 28.52 6.04
C THR A 405 5.50 27.33 5.09
N PHE A 406 4.30 26.76 4.91
CA PHE A 406 4.11 25.53 4.13
C PHE A 406 4.27 25.71 2.63
N THR A 407 4.22 26.94 2.14
CA THR A 407 4.32 27.29 0.71
C THR A 407 5.59 28.07 0.38
N SER A 408 6.48 28.31 1.35
CA SER A 408 7.76 29.01 1.14
C SER A 408 8.90 28.09 0.69
N HIS A 409 8.61 26.80 0.45
CA HIS A 409 9.61 25.80 0.09
C HIS A 409 10.38 26.11 -1.20
N THR A 410 11.63 25.66 -1.24
CA THR A 410 12.41 25.57 -2.50
C THR A 410 12.09 24.26 -3.22
N LEU A 411 12.11 23.13 -2.50
CA LEU A 411 11.68 21.82 -3.00
C LEU A 411 10.57 21.25 -2.10
N LYS A 412 9.45 20.85 -2.71
CA LYS A 412 8.38 20.08 -2.05
C LYS A 412 8.23 18.70 -2.69
N VAL A 413 8.20 17.66 -1.87
CA VAL A 413 8.10 16.26 -2.30
C VAL A 413 6.86 15.63 -1.69
N GLU A 414 5.82 15.42 -2.49
CA GLU A 414 4.59 14.69 -2.13
C GLU A 414 4.56 13.27 -2.72
N GLY A 415 5.31 13.05 -3.81
CA GLY A 415 5.48 11.73 -4.41
C GLY A 415 6.15 10.74 -3.47
N ARG A 416 5.65 9.49 -3.44
CA ARG A 416 6.25 8.39 -2.69
C ARG A 416 7.48 7.84 -3.40
N ASP A 417 8.38 7.22 -2.63
CA ASP A 417 9.62 6.60 -3.12
C ASP A 417 10.56 7.59 -3.81
N PHE A 418 10.61 8.83 -3.32
CA PHE A 418 11.48 9.85 -3.84
C PHE A 418 12.93 9.64 -3.39
N TYR A 419 13.87 9.91 -4.29
CA TYR A 419 15.29 9.85 -4.00
C TYR A 419 16.01 11.11 -4.50
N ALA A 420 16.89 11.68 -3.68
CA ALA A 420 17.81 12.74 -4.10
C ALA A 420 19.23 12.45 -3.62
N GLU A 421 20.22 12.64 -4.51
CA GLU A 421 21.63 12.49 -4.18
C GLU A 421 22.50 13.56 -4.84
N ASN A 422 23.60 13.93 -4.16
CA ASN A 422 24.66 14.80 -4.69
C ASN A 422 24.15 16.16 -5.19
N LEU A 423 23.30 16.84 -4.41
CA LEU A 423 22.82 18.19 -4.74
C LEU A 423 22.63 19.07 -3.50
N THR A 424 22.51 20.38 -3.72
CA THR A 424 22.19 21.38 -2.71
C THR A 424 20.78 21.92 -2.91
N ILE A 425 19.98 21.98 -1.84
CA ILE A 425 18.66 22.62 -1.79
C ILE A 425 18.76 23.81 -0.84
N GLN A 426 18.47 25.01 -1.31
CA GLN A 426 18.70 26.23 -0.55
C GLN A 426 17.52 27.19 -0.59
N ASN A 427 17.08 27.63 0.59
CA ASN A 427 16.32 28.86 0.71
C ASN A 427 17.23 29.98 1.23
N THR A 428 17.37 31.05 0.45
CA THR A 428 18.27 32.17 0.77
C THR A 428 17.63 33.23 1.67
N SER A 429 16.34 33.11 2.01
CA SER A 429 15.66 34.07 2.88
C SER A 429 16.03 33.85 4.34
N CYS A 430 16.63 34.86 4.96
CA CYS A 430 17.03 34.88 6.36
C CYS A 430 16.55 36.19 7.01
N ASN A 431 16.18 36.14 8.30
CA ASN A 431 15.67 37.28 9.07
C ASN A 431 14.33 37.86 8.54
N GLN A 432 13.57 37.10 7.77
CA GLN A 432 12.25 37.50 7.23
C GLN A 432 11.09 36.64 7.80
N GLY A 433 11.37 35.81 8.81
CA GLY A 433 10.46 34.77 9.29
C GLY A 433 10.78 33.40 8.68
N GLN A 434 9.78 32.51 8.65
CA GLN A 434 9.94 31.12 8.23
C GLN A 434 10.19 31.00 6.72
N ALA A 435 11.20 30.24 6.32
CA ALA A 435 11.62 30.08 4.92
C ALA A 435 12.13 28.67 4.66
N VAL A 436 11.28 27.82 4.10
CA VAL A 436 11.56 26.39 3.95
C VAL A 436 12.49 26.15 2.75
N ALA A 437 13.54 25.37 2.94
CA ALA A 437 14.35 24.85 1.84
C ALA A 437 13.73 23.55 1.30
N LEU A 438 13.49 22.58 2.19
CA LEU A 438 12.93 21.28 1.85
C LEU A 438 11.63 21.00 2.61
N HIS A 439 10.58 20.64 1.88
CA HIS A 439 9.31 20.18 2.43
C HIS A 439 9.02 18.75 1.93
N THR A 440 9.08 17.75 2.81
CA THR A 440 8.68 16.37 2.48
C THR A 440 7.27 16.10 3.00
N ALA A 441 6.39 15.58 2.17
CA ALA A 441 5.03 15.20 2.48
C ALA A 441 4.64 13.84 1.85
N GLY A 442 5.57 13.17 1.16
CA GLY A 442 5.45 11.81 0.67
C GLY A 442 6.26 10.80 1.49
N ASP A 443 5.72 9.60 1.65
CA ASP A 443 6.37 8.50 2.36
C ASP A 443 7.54 7.89 1.57
N ARG A 444 8.52 7.35 2.29
CA ARG A 444 9.75 6.70 1.77
C ARG A 444 10.64 7.62 0.95
N SER A 445 10.88 8.83 1.45
CA SER A 445 11.81 9.78 0.81
C SER A 445 13.24 9.57 1.31
N ILE A 446 14.23 9.58 0.42
CA ILE A 446 15.66 9.44 0.75
C ILE A 446 16.43 10.63 0.21
N PHE A 447 17.29 11.22 1.05
CA PHE A 447 18.25 12.25 0.69
C PHE A 447 19.64 11.77 1.09
N LYS A 448 20.55 11.61 0.12
CA LYS A 448 21.90 11.10 0.35
C LYS A 448 22.96 12.08 -0.12
N ASN A 449 23.94 12.38 0.73
CA ASN A 449 25.01 13.32 0.40
C ASN A 449 24.48 14.66 -0.15
N CYS A 450 23.41 15.17 0.45
CA CYS A 450 22.80 16.44 0.07
C CYS A 450 23.22 17.55 1.05
N LYS A 451 23.20 18.79 0.56
CA LYS A 451 23.22 19.99 1.41
C LYS A 451 21.83 20.61 1.45
N ILE A 452 21.33 20.91 2.65
CA ILE A 452 20.03 21.55 2.81
C ILE A 452 20.23 22.81 3.65
N LEU A 453 20.15 23.96 2.99
CA LEU A 453 20.62 25.23 3.51
C LEU A 453 19.45 26.20 3.69
N GLY A 454 19.37 26.83 4.85
CA GLY A 454 18.34 27.80 5.15
C GLY A 454 18.60 28.53 6.46
N CYS A 455 17.56 29.20 6.96
CA CYS A 455 17.60 29.89 8.26
C CYS A 455 16.50 29.34 9.17
N GLN A 456 15.40 30.07 9.36
CA GLN A 456 14.30 29.58 10.17
C GLN A 456 13.45 28.60 9.35
N ASP A 457 13.12 27.45 9.94
CA ASP A 457 12.29 26.39 9.33
C ASP A 457 12.91 25.76 8.06
N THR A 458 14.24 25.50 8.02
CA THR A 458 14.94 24.97 6.83
C THR A 458 14.32 23.67 6.27
N VAL A 459 14.06 22.68 7.13
CA VAL A 459 13.58 21.33 6.75
C VAL A 459 12.24 21.06 7.42
N TYR A 460 11.20 20.94 6.60
CA TYR A 460 9.86 20.55 7.04
C TYR A 460 9.54 19.11 6.65
N THR A 461 9.43 18.20 7.62
CA THR A 461 9.02 16.81 7.37
C THR A 461 7.58 16.57 7.83
N ALA A 462 6.65 16.66 6.89
CA ALA A 462 5.20 16.62 7.09
C ALA A 462 4.59 15.22 6.91
N GLY A 463 3.42 15.04 7.53
CA GLY A 463 2.57 13.85 7.42
C GLY A 463 2.80 12.85 8.53
N GLU A 464 1.71 12.43 9.18
CA GLU A 464 1.68 11.27 10.06
C GLU A 464 2.06 10.02 9.28
N ASP A 465 2.88 9.16 9.87
CA ASP A 465 3.40 7.91 9.31
C ASP A 465 4.26 8.01 8.03
N ASN A 466 4.49 9.23 7.52
CA ASN A 466 5.49 9.44 6.48
C ASN A 466 6.89 9.19 7.03
N ARG A 467 7.73 8.54 6.23
CA ARG A 467 9.12 8.22 6.60
C ARG A 467 10.12 8.86 5.66
N VAL A 468 11.18 9.39 6.25
CA VAL A 468 12.26 10.09 5.53
C VAL A 468 13.61 9.65 6.07
N LEU A 469 14.55 9.36 5.17
CA LEU A 469 15.94 9.09 5.48
C LEU A 469 16.83 10.21 4.96
N PHE A 470 17.65 10.78 5.83
CA PHE A 470 18.78 11.64 5.49
C PHE A 470 20.07 10.87 5.80
N ASP A 471 20.89 10.62 4.78
CA ASP A 471 22.11 9.82 4.88
C ASP A 471 23.33 10.64 4.43
N ASN A 472 24.29 10.87 5.33
CA ASN A 472 25.49 11.67 5.07
C ASN A 472 25.19 13.09 4.53
N CYS A 473 24.12 13.72 5.03
CA CYS A 473 23.71 15.07 4.63
C CYS A 473 24.33 16.15 5.51
N TYR A 474 24.43 17.37 4.98
CA TYR A 474 24.73 18.57 5.74
C TYR A 474 23.48 19.46 5.77
N ILE A 475 23.04 19.84 6.98
CA ILE A 475 21.83 20.65 7.19
C ILE A 475 22.19 21.83 8.08
N GLU A 476 21.80 23.04 7.67
CA GLU A 476 22.02 24.23 8.48
C GLU A 476 20.77 25.11 8.63
N GLY A 477 20.71 25.84 9.74
CA GLY A 477 19.64 26.79 9.99
C GLY A 477 19.78 27.51 11.32
N THR A 478 18.77 28.32 11.65
CA THR A 478 18.74 29.15 12.85
C THR A 478 17.76 28.61 13.87
N THR A 479 16.47 28.90 13.69
CA THR A 479 15.39 28.55 14.62
C THR A 479 14.53 27.44 14.04
N ASP A 480 14.27 26.40 14.84
CA ASP A 480 13.37 25.29 14.49
C ASP A 480 13.67 24.67 13.12
N PHE A 481 14.95 24.63 12.74
CA PHE A 481 15.31 24.42 11.34
C PHE A 481 15.11 22.97 10.86
N ILE A 482 14.78 22.04 11.76
CA ILE A 482 14.24 20.72 11.44
C ILE A 482 12.92 20.53 12.22
N PHE A 483 11.78 20.54 11.54
CA PHE A 483 10.46 20.57 12.20
C PHE A 483 9.40 19.78 11.44
N GLY A 484 8.32 19.39 12.12
CA GLY A 484 7.25 18.55 11.54
C GLY A 484 6.94 17.25 12.27
N GLN A 485 6.11 16.43 11.62
CA GLN A 485 5.39 15.28 12.21
C GLN A 485 6.03 13.93 11.90
N ALA A 486 6.69 13.82 10.73
CA ALA A 486 7.10 12.56 10.14
C ALA A 486 8.08 11.75 11.01
N THR A 487 8.23 10.47 10.70
CA THR A 487 9.36 9.67 11.18
C THR A 487 10.58 9.99 10.31
N ALA A 488 11.52 10.78 10.83
CA ALA A 488 12.72 11.19 10.08
C ALA A 488 13.98 10.62 10.74
N PHE A 489 14.75 9.87 9.95
CA PHE A 489 16.00 9.24 10.38
C PHE A 489 17.18 9.97 9.75
N PHE A 490 18.09 10.47 10.56
CA PHE A 490 19.31 11.16 10.15
C PHE A 490 20.49 10.27 10.51
N ASP A 491 21.23 9.81 9.51
CA ASP A 491 22.38 8.92 9.69
C ASP A 491 23.65 9.61 9.19
N HIS A 492 24.68 9.69 10.04
CA HIS A 492 25.96 10.33 9.72
C HIS A 492 25.84 11.76 9.16
N CYS A 493 24.82 12.51 9.56
CA CYS A 493 24.60 13.88 9.10
C CYS A 493 25.39 14.89 9.93
N GLU A 494 25.79 16.00 9.30
CA GLU A 494 26.27 17.19 9.99
C GLU A 494 25.13 18.23 10.10
N ILE A 495 24.88 18.67 11.32
CA ILE A 495 23.76 19.56 11.68
C ILE A 495 24.38 20.85 12.25
N ASN A 496 24.39 21.91 11.44
CA ASN A 496 25.12 23.15 11.73
C ASN A 496 24.20 24.28 12.18
N SER A 497 24.39 24.77 13.40
CA SER A 497 23.62 25.87 13.98
C SER A 497 24.19 27.23 13.55
N LEU A 498 23.37 28.06 12.90
CA LEU A 498 23.75 29.40 12.45
C LEU A 498 23.38 30.50 13.46
N ASN A 499 22.62 30.19 14.49
CA ASN A 499 22.24 31.14 15.54
C ASN A 499 22.04 30.43 16.89
N ASN A 500 22.04 31.21 17.97
CA ASN A 500 21.68 30.76 19.32
C ASN A 500 20.17 30.50 19.40
N SER A 501 19.74 29.28 19.08
CA SER A 501 18.31 28.93 18.98
C SER A 501 18.11 27.40 19.06
N TYR A 502 17.16 26.84 18.33
CA TYR A 502 16.73 25.45 18.46
C TYR A 502 16.98 24.66 17.18
N VAL A 503 17.58 23.47 17.31
CA VAL A 503 17.81 22.55 16.19
C VAL A 503 16.50 21.93 15.71
N THR A 504 15.74 21.30 16.62
CA THR A 504 14.50 20.60 16.28
C THR A 504 13.24 21.22 16.88
N ALA A 505 12.14 21.13 16.13
CA ALA A 505 10.78 21.43 16.60
C ALA A 505 9.79 20.35 16.14
N ALA A 506 9.90 19.16 16.75
CA ALA A 506 9.05 18.02 16.39
C ALA A 506 7.58 18.23 16.82
N SER A 507 6.67 17.66 16.04
CA SER A 507 5.22 17.63 16.28
C SER A 507 4.61 16.23 16.09
N THR A 508 5.40 15.21 16.40
CA THR A 508 5.03 13.79 16.32
C THR A 508 3.66 13.50 16.98
N PRO A 509 2.71 12.87 16.28
CA PRO A 509 1.42 12.48 16.85
C PRO A 509 1.54 11.41 17.93
N ALA A 510 0.54 11.33 18.81
CA ALA A 510 0.54 10.40 19.95
C ALA A 510 0.66 8.92 19.56
N LYS A 511 0.04 8.52 18.44
CA LYS A 511 0.03 7.13 17.97
C LYS A 511 1.29 6.73 17.20
N GLN A 512 2.04 7.70 16.69
CA GLN A 512 3.23 7.43 15.89
C GLN A 512 4.37 6.97 16.81
N LYS A 513 4.91 5.79 16.56
CA LYS A 513 5.92 5.17 17.45
C LYS A 513 7.21 6.00 17.54
N TYR A 514 7.72 6.42 16.38
CA TYR A 514 8.97 7.18 16.25
C TYR A 514 8.70 8.62 15.77
N GLY A 515 9.62 9.53 16.09
CA GLY A 515 9.66 10.88 15.54
C GLY A 515 11.00 11.09 14.83
N TYR A 516 11.83 11.98 15.36
CA TYR A 516 13.17 12.19 14.84
C TYR A 516 14.20 11.31 15.54
N VAL A 517 15.07 10.71 14.74
CA VAL A 517 16.20 9.89 15.23
C VAL A 517 17.46 10.34 14.52
N PHE A 518 18.42 10.86 15.28
CA PHE A 518 19.74 11.26 14.82
C PHE A 518 20.75 10.22 15.29
N LEU A 519 21.28 9.44 14.36
CA LEU A 519 22.24 8.39 14.60
C LEU A 519 23.61 8.80 14.03
N ASN A 520 24.66 8.70 14.84
CA ASN A 520 26.04 9.00 14.43
C ASN A 520 26.21 10.40 13.81
N CYS A 521 25.38 11.37 14.20
CA CYS A 521 25.39 12.71 13.66
C CYS A 521 26.42 13.60 14.38
N LYS A 522 26.80 14.71 13.73
CA LYS A 522 27.65 15.73 14.32
C LYS A 522 26.90 17.04 14.40
N LEU A 523 26.80 17.62 15.60
CA LEU A 523 26.20 18.95 15.80
C LEU A 523 27.33 19.98 15.86
N THR A 524 27.37 20.85 14.86
CA THR A 524 28.35 21.93 14.70
C THR A 524 27.66 23.29 14.77
N ALA A 525 28.44 24.37 14.81
CA ALA A 525 27.90 25.71 14.79
C ALA A 525 28.81 26.70 14.09
N ALA A 526 28.20 27.74 13.52
CA ALA A 526 28.91 28.88 12.97
C ALA A 526 29.65 29.67 14.06
N GLU A 527 30.62 30.49 13.63
CA GLU A 527 31.39 31.35 14.52
C GLU A 527 30.47 32.26 15.36
N GLY A 528 30.73 32.32 16.67
CA GLY A 528 29.96 33.14 17.62
C GLY A 528 28.69 32.48 18.19
N VAL A 529 28.26 31.35 17.64
CA VAL A 529 27.12 30.58 18.16
C VAL A 529 27.58 29.72 19.34
N THR A 530 26.95 29.91 20.50
CA THR A 530 27.37 29.31 21.78
C THR A 530 26.21 28.81 22.63
N LYS A 531 24.96 29.06 22.22
CA LYS A 531 23.76 28.80 23.03
C LYS A 531 22.63 28.25 22.18
N ALA A 532 22.75 27.01 21.73
CA ALA A 532 21.69 26.29 21.04
C ALA A 532 21.14 25.13 21.88
N TYR A 533 19.91 24.73 21.57
CA TYR A 533 19.24 23.57 22.14
C TYR A 533 19.05 22.49 21.07
N LEU A 534 19.10 21.23 21.49
CA LEU A 534 18.75 20.06 20.68
C LEU A 534 17.32 20.16 20.12
N GLY A 535 16.42 20.78 20.87
CA GLY A 535 15.09 21.12 20.37
C GLY A 535 14.11 21.60 21.42
N ARG A 536 12.88 21.83 20.94
CA ARG A 536 11.70 22.21 21.75
C ARG A 536 10.42 21.62 21.16
N PRO A 537 9.39 21.34 21.96
CA PRO A 537 8.21 20.61 21.47
C PRO A 537 7.18 21.53 20.80
N TRP A 538 7.07 21.46 19.48
CA TRP A 538 6.06 22.22 18.74
C TRP A 538 4.64 21.76 19.13
N ARG A 539 4.44 20.44 19.29
CA ARG A 539 3.18 19.80 19.75
C ARG A 539 3.41 18.84 20.92
N PRO A 540 2.34 18.47 21.68
CA PRO A 540 2.40 17.35 22.61
C PRO A 540 2.88 16.07 21.93
N TYR A 541 3.46 15.15 22.69
CA TYR A 541 3.98 13.86 22.19
C TYR A 541 5.12 13.94 21.18
N ALA A 542 5.71 15.12 20.97
CA ALA A 542 6.88 15.27 20.11
C ALA A 542 8.01 14.32 20.54
N LYS A 543 8.65 13.66 19.57
CA LYS A 543 9.72 12.69 19.84
C LYS A 543 10.97 13.05 19.06
N THR A 544 12.10 13.15 19.77
CA THR A 544 13.41 13.41 19.18
C THR A 544 14.46 12.63 19.97
N VAL A 545 15.28 11.86 19.27
CA VAL A 545 16.32 11.02 19.89
C VAL A 545 17.66 11.25 19.22
N PHE A 546 18.71 11.48 20.01
CA PHE A 546 20.10 11.54 19.52
C PHE A 546 20.90 10.33 20.05
N ILE A 547 21.50 9.55 19.15
CA ILE A 547 22.21 8.32 19.46
C ILE A 547 23.62 8.41 18.87
N ASN A 548 24.64 8.11 19.68
CA ASN A 548 26.06 8.07 19.28
C ASN A 548 26.52 9.36 18.56
N SER A 549 25.93 10.51 18.89
CA SER A 549 26.16 11.76 18.17
C SER A 549 27.22 12.63 18.86
N ASP A 550 28.02 13.37 18.10
CA ASP A 550 29.02 14.32 18.63
C ASP A 550 28.40 15.71 18.77
N LEU A 551 28.21 16.16 20.01
CA LEU A 551 27.56 17.42 20.37
C LEU A 551 28.62 18.49 20.62
N GLY A 552 28.66 19.51 19.76
CA GLY A 552 29.55 20.66 19.91
C GLY A 552 29.29 21.49 21.16
N ALA A 553 30.30 22.28 21.57
CA ALA A 553 30.27 23.09 22.80
C ALA A 553 29.18 24.18 22.86
N HIS A 554 28.52 24.45 21.74
CA HIS A 554 27.42 25.41 21.64
C HIS A 554 26.08 24.85 22.14
N ILE A 555 25.97 23.52 22.31
CA ILE A 555 24.77 22.89 22.87
C ILE A 555 24.76 23.14 24.38
N LEU A 556 23.68 23.75 24.86
CA LEU A 556 23.54 24.10 26.27
C LEU A 556 23.44 22.85 27.15
N PRO A 557 23.90 22.92 28.42
CA PRO A 557 23.80 21.80 29.36
C PRO A 557 22.38 21.28 29.55
N ASP A 558 21.38 22.18 29.55
CA ASP A 558 19.95 21.82 29.66
C ASP A 558 19.49 20.91 28.49
N GLY A 559 20.14 21.05 27.32
CA GLY A 559 19.91 20.27 26.11
C GLY A 559 18.62 20.64 25.37
N TRP A 560 17.51 20.71 26.08
CA TRP A 560 16.16 20.91 25.53
C TRP A 560 15.45 22.08 26.21
N GLU A 561 14.58 22.75 25.48
CA GLU A 561 13.81 23.89 26.00
C GLU A 561 12.31 23.62 25.95
N VAL A 562 11.58 24.15 26.94
CA VAL A 562 10.12 24.16 26.92
C VAL A 562 9.59 25.07 25.81
N TRP A 563 8.40 24.76 25.30
CA TRP A 563 7.69 25.67 24.41
C TRP A 563 6.71 26.52 25.22
N ASP A 564 7.19 27.68 25.67
CA ASP A 564 6.39 28.59 26.48
C ASP A 564 5.38 29.40 25.65
N GLY A 565 4.28 29.80 26.30
CA GLY A 565 3.27 30.70 25.73
C GLY A 565 2.19 30.03 24.87
N ASP A 566 2.25 28.71 24.64
CA ASP A 566 1.18 27.97 23.96
C ASP A 566 0.02 27.69 24.93
N LYS A 567 -1.04 28.51 24.83
CA LYS A 567 -2.25 28.36 25.66
C LYS A 567 -3.09 27.15 25.29
N MET A 568 -2.97 26.63 24.06
CA MET A 568 -3.75 25.50 23.59
C MET A 568 -3.18 24.18 24.10
N PHE A 569 -1.85 24.10 24.16
CA PHE A 569 -1.13 22.95 24.67
C PHE A 569 -0.10 23.39 25.71
N PRO A 570 -0.54 23.74 26.94
CA PRO A 570 0.39 24.02 28.02
C PRO A 570 1.07 22.71 28.46
N HIS A 571 2.25 22.84 29.07
CA HIS A 571 2.96 21.73 29.71
C HIS A 571 3.34 20.56 28.77
N LYS A 572 3.72 20.85 27.53
CA LYS A 572 4.10 19.83 26.53
C LYS A 572 5.23 18.94 27.03
N GLU A 573 6.14 19.46 27.86
CA GLU A 573 7.23 18.73 28.50
C GLU A 573 6.79 17.47 29.26
N ARG A 574 5.51 17.36 29.64
CA ARG A 574 4.97 16.19 30.34
C ARG A 574 4.63 15.01 29.44
N SER A 575 4.58 15.22 28.12
CA SER A 575 4.09 14.24 27.13
C SER A 575 5.11 13.87 26.07
N VAL A 576 6.18 14.65 25.94
CA VAL A 576 7.20 14.50 24.91
C VAL A 576 8.13 13.35 25.24
N PHE A 577 8.81 12.82 24.23
CA PHE A 577 9.86 11.83 24.41
C PHE A 577 11.15 12.34 23.78
N TYR A 578 11.91 13.10 24.55
CA TYR A 578 13.21 13.62 24.14
C TYR A 578 14.31 12.84 24.84
N ALA A 579 15.17 12.19 24.06
CA ALA A 579 16.12 11.23 24.59
C ALA A 579 17.50 11.33 23.95
N GLU A 580 18.52 10.92 24.69
CA GLU A 580 19.88 10.75 24.20
C GLU A 580 20.43 9.37 24.57
N TYR A 581 21.37 8.86 23.77
CA TYR A 581 22.17 7.68 24.11
C TYR A 581 23.61 7.84 23.61
N ASN A 582 24.57 7.69 24.51
CA ASN A 582 26.01 7.62 24.21
C ASN A 582 26.50 8.76 23.28
N SER A 583 25.87 9.93 23.35
CA SER A 583 26.34 11.14 22.70
C SER A 583 27.64 11.62 23.38
N LYS A 584 28.56 12.17 22.58
CA LYS A 584 29.89 12.62 23.01
C LYS A 584 30.08 14.10 22.67
N GLY A 585 31.26 14.64 22.98
CA GLY A 585 31.60 16.03 22.69
C GLY A 585 31.33 16.98 23.85
N ALA A 586 31.76 18.23 23.70
CA ALA A 586 31.72 19.23 24.78
C ALA A 586 30.29 19.65 25.19
N GLY A 587 29.30 19.46 24.30
CA GLY A 587 27.88 19.71 24.57
C GLY A 587 27.13 18.50 25.14
N ALA A 588 27.75 17.33 25.20
CA ALA A 588 27.15 16.14 25.78
C ALA A 588 27.26 16.18 27.30
N ASN A 589 26.15 16.43 27.97
CA ASN A 589 26.10 16.54 29.43
C ASN A 589 24.78 15.94 29.98
N PRO A 590 24.64 14.60 29.97
CA PRO A 590 23.40 13.93 30.36
C PRO A 590 22.99 14.23 31.82
N GLU A 591 23.95 14.51 32.70
CA GLU A 591 23.70 14.80 34.13
C GLU A 591 23.03 16.18 34.35
N LYS A 592 23.14 17.10 33.40
CA LYS A 592 22.58 18.46 33.50
C LYS A 592 21.35 18.69 32.63
N ARG A 593 20.89 17.65 31.91
CA ARG A 593 19.71 17.78 31.06
C ARG A 593 18.48 18.11 31.89
N VAL A 594 17.53 18.77 31.23
CA VAL A 594 16.20 19.01 31.81
C VAL A 594 15.58 17.71 32.33
N TRP A 595 14.90 17.81 33.48
CA TRP A 595 14.36 16.66 34.22
C TRP A 595 13.35 15.80 33.45
N TRP A 596 12.76 16.35 32.40
CA TRP A 596 11.75 15.72 31.54
C TRP A 596 12.33 15.10 30.27
N SER A 597 13.65 15.12 30.10
CA SER A 597 14.34 14.35 29.07
C SER A 597 14.78 12.98 29.59
N HIS A 598 15.15 12.08 28.69
CA HIS A 598 15.49 10.69 28.98
C HIS A 598 16.91 10.35 28.52
N GLN A 599 17.53 9.40 29.20
CA GLN A 599 18.66 8.65 28.64
C GLN A 599 18.14 7.25 28.30
N LEU A 600 18.41 6.78 27.09
CA LEU A 600 18.06 5.41 26.73
C LEU A 600 19.00 4.41 27.41
N TYR A 601 18.51 3.19 27.60
CA TYR A 601 19.32 2.05 27.97
C TYR A 601 19.91 1.36 26.73
N GLU A 602 20.97 0.57 26.92
CA GLU A 602 21.65 -0.13 25.82
C GLU A 602 20.71 -1.10 25.09
N GLU A 603 19.81 -1.77 25.83
CA GLU A 603 18.83 -2.71 25.29
C GLU A 603 17.76 -2.01 24.42
N GLU A 604 17.56 -0.70 24.59
CA GLU A 604 16.59 0.05 23.79
C GLU A 604 17.13 0.39 22.39
N ILE A 605 18.45 0.33 22.20
CA ILE A 605 19.10 0.77 20.96
C ILE A 605 18.76 -0.10 19.76
N ASP A 606 18.51 -1.38 19.97
CA ASP A 606 18.07 -2.30 18.92
C ASP A 606 16.75 -1.83 18.26
N TYR A 607 15.86 -1.20 19.03
CA TYR A 607 14.60 -0.63 18.53
C TYR A 607 14.76 0.70 17.77
N TYR A 608 15.94 1.33 17.84
CA TYR A 608 16.26 2.59 17.17
C TYR A 608 17.22 2.43 15.98
N THR A 609 17.44 1.20 15.53
CA THR A 609 18.18 0.95 14.29
C THR A 609 17.40 1.46 13.07
N LYS A 610 18.12 1.83 12.00
CA LYS A 610 17.53 2.30 10.72
C LYS A 610 16.42 1.37 10.22
N ALA A 611 16.67 0.06 10.26
CA ALA A 611 15.71 -0.97 9.85
C ALA A 611 14.43 -0.94 10.70
N HIS A 612 14.52 -0.84 12.02
CA HIS A 612 13.33 -0.84 12.88
C HIS A 612 12.54 0.47 12.81
N VAL A 613 13.23 1.62 12.78
CA VAL A 613 12.58 2.93 12.75
C VAL A 613 11.87 3.16 11.42
N LEU A 614 12.49 2.74 10.30
CA LEU A 614 11.95 2.99 8.97
C LEU A 614 11.09 1.84 8.44
N ALA A 615 11.07 0.65 9.08
CA ALA A 615 10.28 -0.50 8.61
C ALA A 615 8.81 -0.14 8.36
N GLY A 616 8.14 0.55 9.28
CA GLY A 616 6.70 0.79 9.20
C GLY A 616 5.90 -0.50 8.98
N HIS A 617 4.68 -0.39 8.42
CA HIS A 617 3.85 -1.55 8.09
C HIS A 617 4.26 -2.26 6.79
N ASP A 618 5.17 -1.68 6.00
CA ASP A 618 5.63 -2.24 4.73
C ASP A 618 7.02 -2.88 4.82
N ASN A 619 7.61 -2.93 6.00
CA ASN A 619 8.99 -3.35 6.23
C ASN A 619 9.97 -2.68 5.26
N TRP A 620 9.80 -1.36 5.05
CA TRP A 620 10.60 -0.59 4.10
C TRP A 620 12.10 -0.74 4.39
N LYS A 621 12.84 -1.07 3.32
CA LYS A 621 14.29 -1.20 3.29
C LYS A 621 14.89 -0.11 2.40
N PRO A 622 15.30 1.04 2.97
CA PRO A 622 15.86 2.15 2.19
C PRO A 622 17.06 1.76 1.33
N GLU A 623 17.83 0.75 1.74
CA GLU A 623 19.00 0.27 1.03
C GLU A 623 18.71 -0.33 -0.36
N PHE A 624 17.47 -0.73 -0.63
CA PHE A 624 17.10 -1.37 -1.90
C PHE A 624 17.33 -0.44 -3.10
N ILE A 625 17.01 0.85 -2.98
CA ILE A 625 17.22 1.83 -4.08
C ILE A 625 18.69 1.93 -4.49
N PHE A 626 19.62 1.70 -3.57
CA PHE A 626 21.05 1.79 -3.88
C PHE A 626 21.49 0.68 -4.82
N SER A 627 20.85 -0.49 -4.81
CA SER A 627 21.11 -1.54 -5.80
C SER A 627 20.68 -1.09 -7.19
N ILE A 628 19.48 -0.51 -7.31
CA ILE A 628 18.89 -0.01 -8.56
C ILE A 628 19.73 1.09 -9.20
N LEU A 629 20.31 1.99 -8.39
CA LEU A 629 21.07 3.14 -8.90
C LEU A 629 22.49 2.78 -9.33
N ASN A 630 23.01 1.61 -8.92
CA ASN A 630 24.34 1.12 -9.25
C ASN A 630 24.37 0.10 -10.40
N GLU A 631 23.19 -0.34 -10.88
CA GLU A 631 23.03 -1.08 -12.14
C GLU A 631 23.04 -0.12 -13.34
#